data_AF-A0A7G6VRU5-F1
#
_entry.id   AF-A0A7G6VRU5-F1
#
_cell.length_a   1.000
_cell.length_b   1.000
_cell.length_c   1.000
_cell.angle_alpha   90.00
_cell.angle_beta   90.00
_cell.angle_gamma   90.00
#
_symmetry.space_group_name_H-M   'P 1'
#
loop_
_entity.id
_entity.type
_entity.pdbx_description
1 polymer ?
#
loop_
_entity_poly.entity_id
_entity_poly.type
_entity_poly.pdbx_seq_one_letter_code
_entity_poly.pdbx_strand_id
1 'polypeptide(L)'
;MEIAGFPLEIKNLSEGGEIVGLAAAFGNVDHGGDIIIKGAFGASLAQHKAAGTSPAMLLHHDMQRPIGRWTELTETDEGCTHPVSPALSGG
;
A
#
# COMPACT_ATOMS: atom_id res chain seq x y z
N MET A 1 -13.92 -24.17 15.96
CA MET A 1 -13.09 -23.35 15.07
C MET A 1 -13.86 -23.25 13.77
N GLU A 2 -14.57 -22.15 13.55
CA GLU A 2 -15.24 -21.90 12.27
C GLU A 2 -14.20 -21.42 11.26
N ILE A 3 -14.09 -22.13 10.14
CA ILE A 3 -13.26 -21.72 9.02
C ILE A 3 -14.18 -20.94 8.08
N ALA A 4 -14.09 -19.61 8.13
CA ALA A 4 -14.75 -18.75 7.15
C ALA A 4 -13.99 -18.85 5.82
N GLY A 5 -14.53 -19.62 4.86
CA GLY A 5 -14.04 -19.65 3.49
C GLY A 5 -14.61 -18.48 2.70
N PHE A 6 -13.77 -17.54 2.30
CA PHE A 6 -14.12 -16.49 1.36
C PHE A 6 -13.52 -16.81 -0.02
N PRO A 7 -14.20 -16.47 -1.12
CA PRO A 7 -13.61 -16.57 -2.45
C PRO A 7 -12.43 -15.60 -2.54
N LEU A 8 -11.22 -16.13 -2.69
CA LEU A 8 -10.02 -15.35 -3.01
C LEU A 8 -9.86 -15.32 -4.53
N GLU A 9 -10.09 -14.16 -5.13
CA GLU A 9 -9.84 -13.92 -6.55
C GLU A 9 -8.50 -13.21 -6.72
N ILE A 10 -7.54 -13.86 -7.37
CA ILE A 10 -6.26 -13.24 -7.73
C ILE A 10 -6.49 -12.44 -9.01
N LYS A 11 -6.64 -11.12 -8.88
CA LYS A 11 -6.91 -10.21 -10.01
C LYS A 11 -5.77 -10.11 -11.01
N ASN A 12 -4.53 -10.33 -10.56
CA ASN A 12 -3.33 -10.33 -11.41
C ASN A 12 -2.21 -11.09 -10.71
N LEU A 13 -1.46 -11.91 -11.46
CA LEU A 13 -0.23 -12.55 -11.02
C LEU A 13 0.83 -12.28 -12.10
N SER A 14 1.77 -11.38 -11.82
CA SER A 14 2.90 -11.16 -12.71
C SER A 14 3.99 -12.20 -12.45
N GLU A 15 4.81 -12.48 -13.46
CA GLU A 15 5.90 -13.46 -13.39
C GLU A 15 6.96 -13.08 -12.34
N GLY A 16 7.10 -11.78 -12.05
CA GLY A 16 7.97 -11.23 -11.01
C GLY A 16 7.33 -11.12 -9.62
N GLY A 17 6.07 -11.54 -9.45
CA GLY A 17 5.35 -11.49 -8.17
C GLY A 17 4.82 -10.10 -7.78
N GLU A 18 4.82 -9.12 -8.67
CA GLU A 18 4.35 -7.77 -8.40
C GLU A 18 2.87 -7.74 -8.00
N ILE A 19 2.57 -6.96 -6.96
CA ILE A 19 1.24 -6.74 -6.40
C ILE A 19 0.89 -5.27 -6.59
N VAL A 20 -0.20 -4.98 -7.29
CA VAL A 20 -0.72 -3.61 -7.42
C VAL A 20 -2.01 -3.49 -6.62
N GLY A 21 -2.15 -2.39 -5.88
CA GLY A 21 -3.32 -2.17 -5.04
C GLY A 21 -3.54 -0.71 -4.66
N LEU A 22 -4.73 -0.46 -4.11
CA LEU A 22 -5.04 0.78 -3.42
C LEU A 22 -4.51 0.67 -1.98
N ALA A 23 -3.53 1.50 -1.64
CA ALA A 23 -3.03 1.63 -0.27
C ALA A 23 -4.09 2.27 0.64
N ALA A 24 -4.81 3.26 0.11
CA ALA A 24 -5.84 4.01 0.79
C ALA A 24 -6.81 4.58 -0.25
N ALA A 25 -8.11 4.32 -0.10
CA ALA A 25 -9.15 4.87 -0.97
C ALA A 25 -9.68 6.20 -0.42
N PHE A 26 -10.16 7.07 -1.30
CA PHE A 26 -10.77 8.33 -0.90
C PHE A 26 -12.26 8.21 -0.62
N GLY A 27 -12.77 9.09 0.25
CA GLY A 27 -14.20 9.27 0.47
C GLY A 27 -14.90 8.15 1.25
N ASN A 28 -14.16 7.15 1.73
CA ASN A 28 -14.68 6.21 2.72
C ASN A 28 -14.47 6.77 4.14
N VAL A 29 -15.34 6.36 5.06
CA VAL A 29 -15.18 6.63 6.50
C VAL A 29 -14.46 5.44 7.09
N ASP A 30 -13.30 5.67 7.71
CA ASP A 30 -12.57 4.61 8.39
C ASP A 30 -13.20 4.26 9.76
N HIS A 31 -12.62 3.29 10.46
CA HIS A 31 -13.13 2.90 11.79
C HIS A 31 -13.03 4.04 12.81
N GLY A 32 -12.04 4.94 12.66
CA GLY A 32 -11.84 6.11 13.51
C GLY A 32 -12.84 7.25 13.24
N GLY A 33 -13.55 7.20 12.11
CA GLY A 33 -14.47 8.24 11.67
C GLY A 33 -13.85 9.28 10.75
N ASP A 34 -12.60 9.08 10.32
CA ASP A 34 -11.89 9.99 9.43
C ASP A 34 -12.21 9.67 7.95
N ILE A 35 -12.11 10.70 7.11
CA ILE A 35 -12.26 10.59 5.65
C ILE A 35 -11.00 11.10 4.99
N ILE A 36 -10.37 10.25 4.18
CA ILE A 36 -9.22 10.64 3.37
C ILE A 36 -9.73 11.38 2.13
N ILE A 37 -9.23 12.60 1.92
CA ILE A 37 -9.59 13.46 0.80
C ILE A 37 -8.49 13.49 -0.28
N LYS A 38 -8.87 13.85 -1.51
CA LYS A 38 -7.91 14.14 -2.58
C LYS A 38 -6.93 15.24 -2.14
N GLY A 39 -5.66 15.06 -2.47
CA GLY A 39 -4.54 15.91 -2.08
C GLY A 39 -3.90 15.54 -0.74
N ALA A 40 -4.44 14.56 0.01
CA ALA A 40 -3.94 14.20 1.34
C ALA A 40 -2.52 13.60 1.31
N PHE A 41 -2.12 12.94 0.23
CA PHE A 41 -0.82 12.26 0.13
C PHE A 41 0.22 13.04 -0.66
N GLY A 42 -0.20 13.89 -1.60
CA GLY A 42 0.69 14.57 -2.55
C GLY A 42 1.90 15.26 -1.92
N ALA A 43 1.71 16.05 -0.86
CA ALA A 43 2.80 16.78 -0.21
C ALA A 43 3.83 15.84 0.44
N SER A 44 3.36 14.84 1.21
CA SER A 44 4.22 13.87 1.90
C SER A 44 4.94 12.95 0.92
N LEU A 45 4.25 12.50 -0.15
CA LEU A 45 4.87 11.70 -1.21
C LEU A 45 5.94 12.50 -1.97
N ALA A 46 5.70 13.78 -2.25
CA ALA A 46 6.69 14.65 -2.87
C ALA A 46 7.92 14.83 -1.98
N GLN A 47 7.74 15.01 -0.66
CA GLN A 47 8.84 15.08 0.30
C GLN A 47 9.66 13.79 0.33
N HIS A 48 9.00 12.63 0.39
CA HIS A 48 9.67 11.33 0.35
C HIS A 48 10.46 11.15 -0.94
N LYS A 49 9.86 11.49 -2.08
CA LYS A 49 10.52 11.43 -3.39
C LYS A 49 11.75 12.34 -3.47
N ALA A 50 11.65 13.58 -2.98
CA ALA A 50 12.77 14.51 -2.93
C ALA A 50 13.91 14.02 -2.02
N ALA A 51 13.58 13.32 -0.93
CA ALA A 51 14.53 12.71 -0.01
C ALA A 51 15.06 11.34 -0.47
N GLY A 52 14.55 10.77 -1.58
CA GLY A 52 14.88 9.41 -2.03
C GLY A 52 14.38 8.31 -1.07
N THR A 53 13.40 8.62 -0.23
CA THR A 53 12.81 7.71 0.76
C THR A 53 11.39 7.31 0.36
N SER A 54 10.78 6.40 1.11
CA SER A 54 9.35 6.08 1.00
C SER A 54 8.79 5.76 2.39
N PRO A 55 7.46 5.87 2.58
CA PRO A 55 6.81 5.40 3.80
C PRO A 55 7.17 3.94 4.11
N ALA A 56 7.27 3.57 5.39
CA ALA A 56 7.58 2.19 5.74
C ALA A 56 6.42 1.24 5.40
N MET A 57 6.73 0.07 4.84
CA MET A 57 5.76 -1.00 4.62
C MET A 57 5.79 -1.93 5.83
N LEU A 58 4.87 -1.73 6.77
CA LEU A 58 4.86 -2.41 8.07
C LEU A 58 3.76 -3.46 8.14
N LEU A 59 4.05 -4.60 8.75
CA LEU A 59 3.04 -5.59 9.09
C LEU A 59 2.29 -5.16 10.36
N HIS A 60 0.96 -5.13 10.29
CA HIS A 60 0.09 -4.80 11.43
C HIS A 60 0.39 -3.45 12.11
N HIS A 61 0.94 -2.48 11.40
CA HIS A 61 1.38 -1.19 11.96
C HIS A 61 2.50 -1.29 13.02
N ASP A 62 3.20 -2.43 13.08
CA ASP A 62 4.34 -2.61 13.98
C ASP A 62 5.63 -2.09 13.32
N MET A 63 6.21 -1.03 13.89
CA MET A 63 7.44 -0.41 13.41
C MET A 63 8.65 -1.35 13.42
N GLN A 64 8.60 -2.44 14.20
CA GLN A 64 9.66 -3.45 14.26
C GLN A 64 9.53 -4.52 13.18
N ARG A 65 8.45 -4.51 12.38
CA ARG A 65 8.13 -5.55 11.40
C ARG A 65 7.94 -4.98 10.00
N PRO A 66 8.98 -4.41 9.37
CA PRO A 66 8.94 -4.06 7.97
C PRO A 66 8.88 -5.32 7.11
N ILE A 67 8.00 -5.32 6.10
CA ILE A 67 7.77 -6.48 5.21
C ILE A 67 8.15 -6.21 3.75
N GLY A 68 8.69 -5.03 3.46
CA GLY A 68 9.13 -4.71 2.11
C GLY A 68 9.39 -3.23 1.90
N ARG A 69 9.49 -2.86 0.62
CA ARG A 69 9.69 -1.50 0.16
C ARG A 69 8.72 -1.21 -0.97
N TRP A 70 8.09 -0.04 -0.94
CA TRP A 70 7.33 0.45 -2.08
C TRP A 70 8.26 0.73 -3.25
N THR A 71 7.93 0.20 -4.43
CA THR A 71 8.64 0.54 -5.67
C THR A 71 8.13 1.86 -6.23
N GLU A 72 6.83 2.12 -6.10
CA GLU A 72 6.20 3.40 -6.42
C GLU A 72 4.98 3.63 -5.51
N LEU A 73 4.71 4.89 -5.19
CA LEU A 73 3.51 5.34 -4.49
C LEU A 73 3.04 6.62 -5.17
N THR A 74 1.82 6.59 -5.69
CA THR A 74 1.26 7.69 -6.45
C THR A 74 -0.18 7.94 -6.02
N GLU A 75 -0.51 9.21 -5.83
CA GLU A 75 -1.89 9.61 -5.61
C GLU A 75 -2.63 9.65 -6.96
N THR A 76 -3.79 9.00 -7.02
CA THR A 76 -4.67 8.93 -8.18
C THR A 76 -6.04 9.53 -7.84
N ASP A 77 -6.97 9.54 -8.79
CA ASP A 77 -8.33 10.04 -8.54
C ASP A 77 -9.15 9.20 -7.56
N GLU A 78 -8.75 7.95 -7.32
CA GLU A 78 -9.48 6.99 -6.48
C GLU A 78 -8.86 6.85 -5.08
N GLY A 79 -7.60 7.26 -4.91
CA GLY A 79 -6.85 7.05 -3.67
C GLY A 79 -5.35 7.13 -3.85
N CYS A 80 -4.59 6.57 -2.92
CA CYS A 80 -3.16 6.30 -3.09
C CYS A 80 -2.98 4.88 -3.66
N THR A 81 -2.36 4.76 -4.83
CA THR A 81 -2.02 3.47 -5.44
C THR A 81 -0.54 3.16 -5.29
N HIS A 82 -0.23 1.86 -5.28
CA HIS A 82 1.14 1.38 -5.32
C HIS A 82 1.25 0.14 -6.22
N PRO A 83 2.38 -0.04 -6.90
CA PRO A 83 2.98 -1.36 -7.11
C PRO A 83 3.89 -1.70 -5.90
N VAL A 84 3.77 -2.94 -5.40
CA VAL A 84 4.78 -3.62 -4.59
C VAL A 84 5.43 -4.66 -5.48
N SER A 85 6.74 -4.63 -5.61
CA SER A 85 7.48 -5.82 -6.03
C SER A 85 7.88 -6.57 -4.76
N PRO A 86 7.57 -7.86 -4.60
CA PRO A 86 8.07 -8.63 -3.47
C PRO A 86 9.58 -8.71 -3.69
N ALA A 87 10.32 -7.89 -2.95
CA ALA A 87 11.74 -8.13 -2.77
C ALA A 87 11.86 -9.41 -1.94
N LEU A 88 11.72 -10.57 -2.59
CA LEU A 88 12.35 -11.79 -2.12
C LEU A 88 13.84 -11.52 -2.27
N SER A 89 14.47 -11.16 -1.15
CA SER A 89 15.92 -11.17 -1.02
C SER A 89 16.42 -12.56 -1.41
N GLY A 90 16.88 -12.70 -2.65
CA GLY A 90 17.89 -13.68 -2.99
C GLY A 90 19.21 -13.22 -2.37
N GLY A 91 19.74 -14.03 -1.47
CA GLY A 91 20.99 -13.81 -0.73
C GLY A 91 21.00 -14.62 0.55
#